data_AF-A0A3R7Q2S7-F1
#
_entry.id   AF-A0A3R7Q2S7-F1
#
_cell.length_a   1.000
_cell.length_b   1.000
_cell.length_c   1.000
_cell.angle_alpha   90.00
_cell.angle_beta   90.00
_cell.angle_gamma   90.00
#
_symmetry.space_group_name_H-M   'P 1'
#
loop_
_entity.id
_entity.type
_entity.pdbx_description
1 polymer ?
#
loop_
_entity_poly.entity_id
_entity_poly.type
_entity_poly.pdbx_seq_one_letter_code
_entity_poly.pdbx_strand_id
1 'polypeptide(L)'
;MRHWSELKQEPAINQREVFRRLALLYQTLLAYQTREGGFKYFRTSQTPSVWVTSLVIRALNEVSVNWSHLLYVDPQVTDKALRYVLGQQARHGAWWEPSGEVGDRKLVPSQYSLTSETTHALNLSTTAHTMLNLVALTELPSPLDERVMEAVARGEGWLEENLPLVGRVSRPLEVSLVALALHLTHSAHADTAFGILTRNARQEVKYVYWGEDLVPLPSYRVESQRPHLQPRRPHRHDAGNVAATAYALRLYSDRGEVMTPSIVRIPLAAWEALYEYSERESRFHDTQLTVSVEPLHDHTEARTFFITPDNLLHLQTHQLNVDGSQTRVLSKMGMLRPPPPGPGDITCRISSPSAFRCASEAAG
;
A
#
# COMPACT_ATOMS: atom_id res chain seq x y z
N MET A 1 2.91 20.79 -5.12
CA MET A 1 2.05 19.82 -4.42
C MET A 1 0.75 20.49 -4.00
N ARG A 2 -0.24 20.57 -4.90
CA ARG A 2 -1.59 21.12 -4.66
C ARG A 2 -2.63 20.09 -5.13
N HIS A 3 -2.70 18.93 -4.47
CA HIS A 3 -3.32 17.72 -5.05
C HIS A 3 -4.74 17.39 -4.53
N TRP A 4 -5.35 18.22 -3.67
CA TRP A 4 -6.61 17.87 -3.01
C TRP A 4 -7.83 18.71 -3.40
N SER A 5 -7.71 19.65 -4.33
CA SER A 5 -8.78 20.60 -4.65
C SER A 5 -9.82 20.13 -5.68
N GLU A 6 -9.63 18.99 -6.35
CA GLU A 6 -10.44 18.64 -7.55
C GLU A 6 -11.19 17.30 -7.49
N LEU A 7 -11.47 16.77 -6.29
CA LEU A 7 -12.55 15.79 -6.15
C LEU A 7 -13.89 16.54 -6.07
N LYS A 8 -14.46 16.88 -7.23
CA LYS A 8 -15.83 17.42 -7.40
C LYS A 8 -16.94 16.37 -7.17
N GLN A 9 -16.67 15.35 -6.39
CA GLN A 9 -17.70 14.48 -5.82
C GLN A 9 -17.55 14.58 -4.33
N GLU A 10 -18.36 15.42 -3.70
CA GLU A 10 -18.63 15.29 -2.28
C GLU A 10 -19.54 14.07 -2.14
N PRO A 11 -19.05 12.88 -1.74
CA PRO A 11 -19.97 11.91 -1.21
C PRO A 11 -20.65 12.57 0.00
N ALA A 12 -21.91 12.23 0.29
CA ALA A 12 -22.60 12.63 1.51
C ALA A 12 -21.99 11.97 2.78
N ILE A 13 -20.67 11.82 2.81
CA ILE A 13 -19.89 11.48 3.98
C ILE A 13 -19.78 12.76 4.77
N ASN A 14 -20.46 12.80 5.92
CA ASN A 14 -20.32 13.87 6.91
C ASN A 14 -18.83 14.10 7.18
N GLN A 15 -18.22 15.12 6.57
CA GLN A 15 -16.83 15.50 6.81
C GLN A 15 -16.58 15.60 8.32
N ARG A 16 -17.56 16.14 9.05
CA ARG A 16 -17.59 16.19 10.50
C ARG A 16 -17.38 14.83 11.19
N GLU A 17 -17.98 13.76 10.68
CA GLU A 17 -17.82 12.41 11.25
C GLU A 17 -16.43 11.83 10.94
N VAL A 18 -15.89 12.09 9.74
CA VAL A 18 -14.52 11.69 9.38
C VAL A 18 -13.51 12.38 10.28
N PHE A 19 -13.59 13.71 10.41
CA PHE A 19 -12.68 14.47 11.27
C PHE A 19 -12.87 14.16 12.76
N ARG A 20 -14.10 13.85 13.20
CA ARG A 20 -14.33 13.33 14.55
C ARG A 20 -13.57 12.03 14.79
N ARG A 21 -13.61 11.09 13.84
CA ARG A 21 -12.86 9.82 13.94
C ARG A 21 -11.35 10.04 13.88
N LEU A 22 -10.88 10.93 12.99
CA LEU A 22 -9.46 11.29 12.92
C LEU A 22 -8.96 11.88 14.25
N ALA A 23 -9.73 12.75 14.89
CA ALA A 23 -9.40 13.29 16.20
C ALA A 23 -9.28 12.20 17.29
N LEU A 24 -10.20 11.22 17.30
CA LEU A 24 -10.13 10.08 18.22
C LEU A 24 -8.91 9.20 17.94
N LEU A 25 -8.56 8.99 16.66
CA LEU A 25 -7.38 8.22 16.27
C LEU A 25 -6.09 8.94 16.68
N TYR A 26 -6.02 10.27 16.51
CA TYR A 26 -4.91 11.08 16.98
C TYR A 26 -4.73 10.97 18.50
N GLN A 27 -5.81 11.12 19.28
CA GLN A 27 -5.75 10.94 20.74
C GLN A 27 -5.30 9.53 21.14
N THR A 28 -5.77 8.51 20.43
CA THR A 28 -5.35 7.12 20.66
C THR A 28 -3.87 6.93 20.34
N LEU A 29 -3.39 7.55 19.26
CA LEU A 29 -1.99 7.50 18.84
C LEU A 29 -1.04 8.10 19.90
N LEU A 30 -1.43 9.20 20.55
CA LEU A 30 -0.65 9.82 21.63
C LEU A 30 -0.39 8.86 22.80
N ALA A 31 -1.29 7.89 23.05
CA ALA A 31 -1.09 6.88 24.09
C ALA A 31 0.09 5.91 23.80
N TYR A 32 0.57 5.87 22.56
CA TYR A 32 1.72 5.06 22.14
C TYR A 32 3.03 5.85 22.13
N GLN A 33 3.00 7.16 22.36
CA GLN A 33 4.20 7.98 22.42
C GLN A 33 4.92 7.79 23.77
N THR A 34 6.24 7.64 23.72
CA THR A 34 7.09 7.56 24.91
C THR A 34 7.49 8.93 25.41
N ARG A 35 8.04 9.00 26.62
CA ARG A 35 8.63 10.23 27.17
C ARG A 35 9.79 10.77 26.33
N GLU A 36 10.49 9.89 25.62
CA GLU A 36 11.58 10.22 24.69
C GLU A 36 11.08 10.74 23.35
N GLY A 37 9.78 10.62 23.06
CA GLY A 37 9.14 11.12 21.84
C GLY A 37 8.87 10.05 20.77
N GLY A 38 9.52 8.90 20.84
CA GLY A 38 9.30 7.79 19.92
C GLY A 38 7.94 7.10 20.13
N PHE A 39 7.40 6.48 19.07
CA PHE A 39 6.16 5.71 19.11
C PHE A 39 6.43 4.21 19.20
N LYS A 40 5.56 3.50 19.91
CA LYS A 40 5.63 2.05 20.12
C LYS A 40 4.69 1.29 19.18
N TYR A 41 5.05 0.07 18.79
CA TYR A 41 4.14 -0.86 18.10
C TYR A 41 2.94 -1.24 18.96
N PHE A 42 3.20 -1.55 20.23
CA PHE A 42 2.19 -2.00 21.18
C PHE A 42 2.29 -1.17 22.46
N ARG A 43 1.14 -0.96 23.11
CA ARG A 43 1.07 -0.23 24.38
C ARG A 43 1.90 -0.90 25.49
N THR A 44 2.03 -2.22 25.42
CA THR A 44 2.84 -3.04 26.34
C THR A 44 4.33 -3.08 25.98
N SER A 45 4.72 -2.64 24.77
CA SER A 45 6.13 -2.58 24.38
C SER A 45 6.87 -1.62 25.31
N GLN A 46 8.08 -1.99 25.71
CA GLN A 46 8.93 -1.11 26.50
C GLN A 46 9.70 -0.15 25.58
N THR A 47 10.16 -0.63 24.42
CA THR A 47 10.98 0.11 23.47
C THR A 47 10.14 0.79 22.38
N PRO A 48 10.42 2.06 22.05
CA PRO A 48 9.91 2.72 20.86
C PRO A 48 10.57 2.19 19.58
N SER A 49 9.90 2.35 18.44
CA SER A 49 10.38 1.91 17.13
C SER A 49 10.62 3.10 16.22
N VAL A 50 11.76 3.10 15.51
CA VAL A 50 12.12 4.15 14.57
C VAL A 50 11.21 4.11 13.34
N TRP A 51 10.91 2.92 12.85
CA TRP A 51 10.02 2.63 11.74
C TRP A 51 8.65 3.27 11.95
N VAL A 52 7.97 2.90 13.04
CA VAL A 52 6.64 3.43 13.37
C VAL A 52 6.70 4.93 13.61
N THR A 53 7.72 5.40 14.31
CA THR A 53 7.86 6.83 14.59
C THR A 53 7.98 7.64 13.31
N SER A 54 8.79 7.19 12.34
CA SER A 54 8.95 7.88 11.05
C SER A 54 7.65 7.95 10.25
N LEU A 55 6.87 6.85 10.23
CA LEU A 55 5.58 6.79 9.57
C LEU A 55 4.56 7.73 10.23
N VAL A 56 4.55 7.77 11.57
CA VAL A 56 3.69 8.66 12.34
C VAL A 56 4.04 10.12 12.09
N ILE A 57 5.31 10.48 12.05
CA ILE A 57 5.75 11.85 11.76
C ILE A 57 5.23 12.28 10.38
N ARG A 58 5.39 11.44 9.34
CA ARG A 58 4.87 11.72 8.00
C ARG A 58 3.35 11.95 8.02
N ALA A 59 2.60 11.04 8.63
CA ALA A 59 1.14 11.14 8.70
C ALA A 59 0.66 12.40 9.46
N LEU A 60 1.31 12.72 10.58
CA LEU A 60 0.98 13.92 11.36
C LEU A 60 1.36 15.20 10.61
N ASN A 61 2.47 15.20 9.85
CA ASN A 61 2.87 16.34 9.04
C ASN A 61 1.86 16.61 7.92
N GLU A 62 1.42 15.55 7.22
CA GLU A 62 0.41 15.68 6.17
C GLU A 62 -0.91 16.23 6.70
N VAL A 63 -1.35 15.76 7.86
CA VAL A 63 -2.55 16.28 8.54
C VAL A 63 -2.37 17.74 8.95
N SER A 64 -1.20 18.08 9.51
CA SER A 64 -0.90 19.44 9.95
C SER A 64 -0.88 20.43 8.78
N VAL A 65 -0.26 20.08 7.66
CA VAL A 65 -0.15 20.97 6.50
C VAL A 65 -1.50 21.09 5.77
N ASN A 66 -2.16 19.96 5.48
CA ASN A 66 -3.36 19.97 4.63
C ASN A 66 -4.65 20.31 5.41
N TRP A 67 -4.74 19.93 6.68
CA TRP A 67 -5.99 19.97 7.45
C TRP A 67 -5.87 20.70 8.80
N SER A 68 -4.89 21.59 8.97
CA SER A 68 -4.72 22.43 10.16
C SER A 68 -5.99 23.14 10.63
N HIS A 69 -6.84 23.57 9.69
CA HIS A 69 -8.10 24.26 9.96
C HIS A 69 -9.19 23.34 10.53
N LEU A 70 -9.06 22.02 10.40
CA LEU A 70 -10.05 21.02 10.85
C LEU A 70 -9.54 20.16 12.02
N LEU A 71 -8.24 19.92 12.09
CA LEU A 71 -7.61 19.13 13.14
C LEU A 71 -6.28 19.77 13.55
N TYR A 72 -6.21 20.22 14.81
CA TYR A 72 -4.99 20.74 15.40
C TYR A 72 -4.09 19.59 15.86
N VAL A 73 -2.88 19.52 15.30
CA VAL A 73 -1.80 18.64 15.75
C VAL A 73 -0.85 19.47 16.61
N ASP A 74 -0.50 18.98 17.79
CA ASP A 74 0.42 19.68 18.69
C ASP A 74 1.85 19.59 18.12
N PRO A 75 2.51 20.71 17.77
CA PRO A 75 3.87 20.70 17.23
C PRO A 75 4.88 20.06 18.18
N GLN A 76 4.64 20.06 19.51
CA GLN A 76 5.55 19.40 20.45
C GLN A 76 5.60 17.89 20.29
N VAL A 77 4.50 17.28 19.83
CA VAL A 77 4.42 15.83 19.61
C VAL A 77 5.30 15.43 18.43
N THR A 78 5.19 16.15 17.31
CA THR A 78 5.98 15.93 16.10
C THR A 78 7.45 16.27 16.34
N ASP A 79 7.74 17.37 17.01
CA ASP A 79 9.10 17.79 17.40
C ASP A 79 9.85 16.73 18.22
N LYS A 80 9.19 16.18 19.25
CA LYS A 80 9.78 15.15 20.11
C LYS A 80 10.04 13.87 19.31
N ALA A 81 9.07 13.46 18.48
CA ALA A 81 9.21 12.30 17.62
C ALA A 81 10.36 12.46 16.62
N LEU A 82 10.50 13.64 16.01
CA LEU A 82 11.55 13.94 15.05
C LEU A 82 12.93 13.93 15.71
N ARG A 83 13.07 14.57 16.89
CA ARG A 83 14.33 14.52 17.65
C ARG A 83 14.71 13.10 18.04
N TYR A 84 13.74 12.26 18.39
CA TYR A 84 13.97 10.84 18.63
C TYR A 84 14.53 10.14 17.37
N VAL A 85 13.85 10.24 16.22
CA VAL A 85 14.31 9.57 14.98
C VAL A 85 15.70 10.04 14.55
N LEU A 86 15.98 11.34 14.62
CA LEU A 86 17.29 11.90 14.30
C LEU A 86 18.37 11.44 15.28
N GLY A 87 18.01 11.22 16.55
CA GLY A 87 18.93 10.69 17.56
C GLY A 87 19.28 9.21 17.39
N GLN A 88 18.48 8.45 16.63
CA GLN A 88 18.72 7.02 16.36
C GLN A 88 19.54 6.76 15.09
N GLN A 89 20.03 7.81 14.41
CA GLN A 89 20.91 7.62 13.26
C GLN A 89 22.34 7.34 13.71
N ALA A 90 22.96 6.29 13.15
CA ALA A 90 24.35 5.97 13.39
C ALA A 90 25.29 6.95 12.66
N ARG A 91 26.56 6.98 13.07
CA ARG A 91 27.58 7.88 12.48
C ARG A 91 27.81 7.65 10.98
N HIS A 92 27.61 6.43 10.51
CA HIS A 92 27.74 6.03 9.10
C HIS A 92 26.43 6.22 8.31
N GLY A 93 25.38 6.81 8.90
CA GLY A 93 24.15 7.18 8.20
C GLY A 93 22.97 6.20 8.33
N ALA A 94 23.21 4.96 8.77
CA ALA A 94 22.14 3.98 8.96
C ALA A 94 21.22 4.31 10.14
N TRP A 95 19.92 4.06 10.01
CA TRP A 95 19.01 4.01 11.15
C TRP A 95 18.88 2.58 11.66
N TRP A 96 18.90 2.42 12.98
CA TRP A 96 18.76 1.11 13.62
C TRP A 96 17.47 1.07 14.46
N GLU A 97 16.87 -0.12 14.57
CA GLU A 97 15.71 -0.33 15.44
C GLU A 97 16.13 -0.69 16.87
N PRO A 98 15.68 0.05 17.90
CA PRO A 98 16.00 -0.28 19.29
C PRO A 98 15.47 -1.62 19.78
N SER A 99 14.40 -2.13 19.16
CA SER A 99 13.90 -3.49 19.42
C SER A 99 14.79 -4.59 18.83
N GLY A 100 15.76 -4.27 17.97
CA GLY A 100 16.56 -5.26 17.23
C GLY A 100 15.83 -5.94 16.06
N GLU A 101 14.50 -5.85 16.03
CA GLU A 101 13.66 -6.37 14.95
C GLU A 101 12.71 -5.29 14.44
N VAL A 102 12.56 -5.22 13.11
CA VAL A 102 11.51 -4.44 12.44
C VAL A 102 10.18 -5.17 12.66
N GLY A 103 9.19 -4.48 13.24
CA GLY A 103 7.89 -5.10 13.53
C GLY A 103 7.07 -5.50 12.30
N ASP A 104 7.45 -5.04 11.10
CA ASP A 104 6.87 -5.53 9.85
C ASP A 104 7.43 -6.92 9.49
N ARG A 105 6.62 -7.94 9.74
CA ARG A 105 6.91 -9.35 9.45
C ARG A 105 7.27 -9.63 7.98
N LYS A 106 6.93 -8.73 7.05
CA LYS A 106 7.29 -8.86 5.63
C LYS A 106 8.77 -8.58 5.37
N LEU A 107 9.42 -7.83 6.28
CA LEU A 107 10.83 -7.45 6.18
C LEU A 107 11.73 -8.32 7.05
N VAL A 108 11.16 -9.00 8.04
CA VAL A 108 11.87 -9.97 8.89
C VAL A 108 12.37 -11.14 8.02
N PRO A 109 13.67 -11.48 8.08
CA PRO A 109 14.18 -12.58 7.31
C PRO A 109 13.56 -13.91 7.71
N SER A 110 13.17 -14.70 6.70
CA SER A 110 12.84 -16.10 6.95
C SER A 110 14.08 -16.79 7.53
N GLN A 111 13.86 -17.69 8.49
CA GLN A 111 14.89 -18.43 9.24
C GLN A 111 15.86 -19.23 8.36
N TYR A 112 15.65 -19.26 7.04
CA TYR A 112 16.44 -19.95 6.04
C TYR A 112 17.45 -19.06 5.29
N SER A 113 17.53 -17.76 5.59
CA SER A 113 18.55 -16.86 5.01
C SER A 113 19.86 -16.94 5.79
N LEU A 114 20.51 -18.12 5.73
CA LEU A 114 21.76 -18.46 6.43
C LEU A 114 23.02 -18.01 5.66
N THR A 115 22.98 -16.87 4.96
CA THR A 115 24.19 -16.28 4.38
C THR A 115 24.64 -15.11 5.26
N SER A 116 25.92 -15.10 5.62
CA SER A 116 26.57 -14.14 6.54
C SER A 116 26.47 -12.66 6.12
N GLU A 117 25.92 -12.37 4.94
CA GLU A 117 25.79 -11.05 4.33
C GLU A 117 24.30 -10.67 4.22
N THR A 118 23.59 -10.59 5.35
CA THR A 118 22.17 -10.17 5.29
C THR A 118 22.06 -8.65 5.28
N THR A 119 21.31 -8.12 4.31
CA THR A 119 20.92 -6.70 4.23
C THR A 119 20.17 -6.20 5.46
N HIS A 120 19.54 -7.14 6.19
CA HIS A 120 18.91 -6.90 7.49
C HIS A 120 19.92 -6.55 8.59
N ALA A 121 21.12 -7.16 8.61
CA ALA A 121 22.16 -6.78 9.58
C ALA A 121 22.65 -5.34 9.38
N LEU A 122 22.50 -4.81 8.15
CA LEU A 122 22.87 -3.46 7.77
C LEU A 122 21.71 -2.45 7.93
N ASN A 123 20.53 -2.89 8.38
CA ASN A 123 19.32 -2.07 8.56
C ASN A 123 18.94 -1.23 7.31
N LEU A 124 19.16 -1.77 6.10
CA LEU A 124 18.91 -1.04 4.85
C LEU A 124 17.42 -0.73 4.66
N SER A 125 16.54 -1.69 4.95
CA SER A 125 15.09 -1.50 4.87
C SER A 125 14.59 -0.40 5.81
N THR A 126 15.05 -0.39 7.07
CA THR A 126 14.72 0.65 8.05
C THR A 126 15.20 2.02 7.58
N THR A 127 16.45 2.10 7.12
CA THR A 127 17.05 3.34 6.62
C THR A 127 16.28 3.89 5.42
N ALA A 128 15.97 3.04 4.44
CA ALA A 128 15.21 3.46 3.26
C ALA A 128 13.79 3.93 3.63
N HIS A 129 13.12 3.24 4.55
CA HIS A 129 11.78 3.63 5.00
C HIS A 129 11.78 4.94 5.79
N THR A 130 12.73 5.13 6.71
CA THR A 130 12.84 6.36 7.48
C THR A 130 13.16 7.52 6.57
N MET A 131 14.10 7.36 5.64
CA MET A 131 14.46 8.36 4.65
C MET A 131 13.24 8.76 3.79
N LEU A 132 12.51 7.76 3.27
CA LEU A 132 11.28 7.97 2.49
C LEU A 132 10.26 8.84 3.23
N ASN A 133 10.08 8.59 4.53
CA ASN A 133 9.13 9.34 5.35
C ASN A 133 9.63 10.74 5.70
N LEU A 134 10.94 10.91 5.93
CA LEU A 134 11.54 12.20 6.26
C LEU A 134 11.55 13.16 5.05
N VAL A 135 11.80 12.64 3.84
CA VAL A 135 11.78 13.44 2.59
C VAL A 135 10.39 13.95 2.27
N ALA A 136 9.33 13.23 2.69
CA ALA A 136 7.96 13.66 2.50
C ALA A 136 7.54 14.80 3.45
N LEU A 137 8.38 15.18 4.42
CA LEU A 137 8.08 16.27 5.35
C LEU A 137 8.22 17.62 4.66
N THR A 138 7.22 18.46 4.88
CA THR A 138 7.12 19.82 4.33
C THR A 138 6.80 20.79 5.47
N GLU A 139 7.21 22.06 5.32
CA GLU A 139 6.90 23.14 6.29
C GLU A 139 7.40 22.87 7.73
N LEU A 140 8.58 22.26 7.87
CA LEU A 140 9.19 22.02 9.17
C LEU A 140 9.74 23.33 9.80
N PRO A 141 9.65 23.49 11.13
CA PRO A 141 10.23 24.65 11.81
C PRO A 141 11.76 24.56 11.86
N SER A 142 12.43 25.68 11.61
CA SER A 142 13.87 25.79 11.81
C SER A 142 14.23 25.74 13.29
N PRO A 143 15.29 25.01 13.74
CA PRO A 143 16.37 24.39 12.96
C PRO A 143 16.20 22.87 12.71
N LEU A 144 14.98 22.33 12.82
CA LEU A 144 14.76 20.90 12.63
C LEU A 144 14.84 20.50 11.16
N ASP A 145 14.46 21.40 10.26
CA ASP A 145 14.60 21.27 8.81
C ASP A 145 16.07 20.99 8.38
N GLU A 146 17.02 21.81 8.84
CA GLU A 146 18.45 21.65 8.52
C GLU A 146 18.97 20.30 9.00
N ARG A 147 18.60 19.88 10.22
CA ARG A 147 19.00 18.59 10.79
C ARG A 147 18.40 17.41 10.04
N VAL A 148 17.17 17.54 9.54
CA VAL A 148 16.54 16.51 8.71
C VAL A 148 17.26 16.39 7.38
N MET A 149 17.57 17.50 6.72
CA MET A 149 18.31 17.49 5.46
C MET A 149 19.70 16.85 5.61
N GLU A 150 20.42 17.20 6.67
CA GLU A 150 21.73 16.58 6.97
C GLU A 150 21.59 15.07 7.24
N ALA A 151 20.56 14.66 7.98
CA ALA A 151 20.31 13.25 8.26
C ALA A 151 19.93 12.45 7.01
N VAL A 152 19.10 13.03 6.13
CA VAL A 152 18.74 12.43 4.84
C VAL A 152 19.98 12.28 3.97
N ALA A 153 20.84 13.29 3.86
CA ALA A 153 22.08 13.22 3.08
C ALA A 153 23.03 12.11 3.58
N ARG A 154 23.16 11.94 4.90
CA ARG A 154 23.95 10.82 5.47
C ARG A 154 23.31 9.46 5.18
N GLY A 155 21.99 9.37 5.26
CA GLY A 155 21.23 8.16 4.94
C GLY A 155 21.37 7.77 3.47
N GLU A 156 21.34 8.76 2.58
CA GLU A 156 21.58 8.59 1.14
C GLU A 156 22.97 7.99 0.89
N GLY A 157 24.03 8.60 1.44
CA GLY A 157 25.39 8.07 1.29
C GLY A 157 25.53 6.61 1.75
N TRP A 158 24.89 6.24 2.87
CA TRP A 158 24.85 4.85 3.34
C TRP A 158 24.17 3.90 2.35
N LEU A 159 23.02 4.30 1.78
CA LEU A 159 22.31 3.47 0.80
C LEU A 159 23.09 3.35 -0.52
N GLU A 160 23.77 4.40 -0.96
CA GLU A 160 24.61 4.41 -2.15
C GLU A 160 25.81 3.45 -2.01
N GLU A 161 26.52 3.53 -0.88
CA GLU A 161 27.65 2.65 -0.58
C GLU A 161 27.26 1.16 -0.59
N ASN A 162 26.04 0.85 -0.13
CA ASN A 162 25.53 -0.52 0.00
C ASN A 162 24.70 -0.98 -1.21
N LEU A 163 24.53 -0.16 -2.24
CA LEU A 163 23.73 -0.49 -3.44
C LEU A 163 24.22 -1.77 -4.18
N PRO A 164 25.54 -2.06 -4.26
CA PRO A 164 26.01 -3.31 -4.85
C PRO A 164 25.54 -4.57 -4.09
N LEU A 165 25.38 -4.47 -2.76
CA LEU A 165 24.85 -5.56 -1.93
C LEU A 165 23.34 -5.73 -2.16
N VAL A 166 22.62 -4.62 -2.30
CA VAL A 166 21.18 -4.62 -2.62
C VAL A 166 20.91 -5.36 -3.93
N GLY A 167 21.75 -5.15 -4.95
CA GLY A 167 21.61 -5.87 -6.21
C GLY A 167 21.88 -7.38 -6.15
N ARG A 168 22.57 -7.88 -5.11
CA ARG A 168 22.99 -9.29 -5.00
C ARG A 168 22.15 -10.10 -4.04
N VAL A 169 21.78 -9.51 -2.90
CA VAL A 169 21.25 -10.26 -1.74
C VAL A 169 19.90 -9.76 -1.26
N SER A 170 19.45 -8.56 -1.66
CA SER A 170 18.19 -8.00 -1.16
C SER A 170 16.95 -8.67 -1.74
N ARG A 171 15.89 -8.67 -0.92
CA ARG A 171 14.55 -9.06 -1.34
C ARG A 171 13.94 -8.01 -2.27
N PRO A 172 13.01 -8.38 -3.17
CA PRO A 172 12.34 -7.44 -4.07
C PRO A 172 11.68 -6.25 -3.34
N LEU A 173 11.10 -6.47 -2.15
CA LEU A 173 10.52 -5.40 -1.33
C LEU A 173 11.58 -4.39 -0.88
N GLU A 174 12.73 -4.87 -0.40
CA GLU A 174 13.82 -3.99 0.04
C GLU A 174 14.42 -3.22 -1.13
N VAL A 175 14.64 -3.88 -2.27
CA VAL A 175 15.09 -3.22 -3.50
C VAL A 175 14.13 -2.12 -3.92
N SER A 176 12.81 -2.38 -3.89
CA SER A 176 11.80 -1.38 -4.25
C SER A 176 11.77 -0.17 -3.30
N LEU A 177 11.99 -0.40 -2.00
CA LEU A 177 12.08 0.67 -1.01
C LEU A 177 13.33 1.52 -1.21
N VAL A 178 14.50 0.90 -1.39
CA VAL A 178 15.77 1.61 -1.61
C VAL A 178 15.72 2.41 -2.91
N ALA A 179 15.25 1.80 -4.01
CA ALA A 179 15.14 2.48 -5.30
C ALA A 179 14.19 3.69 -5.23
N LEU A 180 13.04 3.55 -4.56
CA LEU A 180 12.11 4.66 -4.38
C LEU A 180 12.71 5.77 -3.49
N ALA A 181 13.38 5.40 -2.40
CA ALA A 181 14.00 6.38 -1.51
C ALA A 181 15.08 7.21 -2.22
N LEU A 182 16.00 6.55 -2.93
CA LEU A 182 17.06 7.22 -3.71
C LEU A 182 16.48 8.08 -4.85
N HIS A 183 15.39 7.65 -5.47
CA HIS A 183 14.72 8.44 -6.50
C HIS A 183 14.13 9.74 -5.93
N LEU A 184 13.45 9.67 -4.78
CA LEU A 184 12.81 10.82 -4.16
C LEU A 184 13.81 11.80 -3.54
N THR A 185 15.02 11.36 -3.16
CA THR A 185 16.09 12.28 -2.76
C THR A 185 16.88 12.86 -3.94
N HIS A 186 16.57 12.44 -5.17
CA HIS A 186 17.32 12.84 -6.37
C HIS A 186 18.82 12.46 -6.31
N SER A 187 19.13 11.31 -5.74
CA SER A 187 20.48 10.76 -5.68
C SER A 187 21.09 10.54 -7.08
N ALA A 188 22.41 10.73 -7.20
CA ALA A 188 23.16 10.43 -8.42
C ALA A 188 23.09 8.94 -8.82
N HIS A 189 22.81 8.05 -7.86
CA HIS A 189 22.69 6.61 -8.05
C HIS A 189 21.22 6.15 -8.19
N ALA A 190 20.26 7.07 -8.35
CA ALA A 190 18.85 6.72 -8.54
C ALA A 190 18.64 5.85 -9.79
N ASP A 191 19.34 6.12 -10.90
CA ASP A 191 19.21 5.35 -12.14
C ASP A 191 19.83 3.95 -12.03
N THR A 192 20.92 3.80 -11.27
CA THR A 192 21.52 2.49 -11.03
C THR A 192 20.61 1.63 -10.14
N ALA A 193 20.02 2.23 -9.10
CA ALA A 193 19.03 1.58 -8.26
C ALA A 193 17.76 1.17 -9.05
N PHE A 194 17.29 2.05 -9.93
CA PHE A 194 16.19 1.74 -10.85
C PHE A 194 16.55 0.58 -11.79
N GLY A 195 17.76 0.56 -12.34
CA GLY A 195 18.26 -0.54 -13.15
C GLY A 195 18.27 -1.89 -12.41
N ILE A 196 18.59 -1.89 -11.12
CA ILE A 196 18.50 -3.09 -10.26
C ILE A 196 17.03 -3.52 -10.09
N LEU A 197 16.13 -2.57 -9.81
CA LEU A 197 14.71 -2.86 -9.65
C LEU A 197 14.12 -3.48 -10.93
N THR A 198 14.43 -2.92 -12.10
CA THR A 198 13.92 -3.39 -13.39
C THR A 198 14.41 -4.81 -13.72
N ARG A 199 15.66 -5.15 -13.37
CA ARG A 199 16.17 -6.53 -13.52
C ARG A 199 15.46 -7.53 -12.61
N ASN A 200 14.99 -7.08 -11.45
CA ASN A 200 14.27 -7.90 -10.47
C ASN A 200 12.76 -7.99 -10.74
N ALA A 201 12.28 -7.38 -11.83
CA ALA A 201 10.89 -7.47 -12.25
C ALA A 201 10.58 -8.89 -12.77
N ARG A 202 9.45 -9.45 -12.32
CA ARG A 202 8.93 -10.71 -12.84
C ARG A 202 7.82 -10.41 -13.83
N GLN A 203 7.91 -11.01 -15.02
CA GLN A 203 6.91 -10.85 -16.07
C GLN A 203 6.20 -12.19 -16.32
N GLU A 204 4.88 -12.19 -16.14
CA GLU A 204 4.00 -13.33 -16.42
C GLU A 204 2.97 -12.94 -17.47
N VAL A 205 3.19 -13.40 -18.71
CA VAL A 205 2.38 -13.13 -19.92
C VAL A 205 2.16 -11.63 -20.18
N LYS A 206 1.22 -11.01 -19.45
CA LYS A 206 0.77 -9.61 -19.58
C LYS A 206 0.86 -8.81 -18.28
N TYR A 207 1.39 -9.40 -17.21
CA TYR A 207 1.49 -8.75 -15.91
C TYR A 207 2.96 -8.66 -15.51
N VAL A 208 3.33 -7.53 -14.91
CA VAL A 208 4.63 -7.34 -14.27
C VAL A 208 4.40 -7.10 -12.79
N TYR A 209 5.21 -7.76 -11.97
CA TYR A 209 5.16 -7.60 -10.53
C TYR A 209 6.55 -7.85 -9.92
N TRP A 210 6.72 -7.39 -8.68
CA TRP A 210 7.92 -7.62 -7.88
C TRP A 210 7.56 -8.52 -6.71
N GLY A 211 8.26 -9.65 -6.58
CA GLY A 211 7.95 -10.61 -5.53
C GLY A 211 8.99 -11.71 -5.38
N GLU A 212 9.07 -12.27 -4.18
CA GLU A 212 10.05 -13.32 -3.86
C GLU A 212 9.73 -14.59 -4.63
N ASP A 213 8.48 -15.06 -4.54
CA ASP A 213 8.01 -16.27 -5.20
C ASP A 213 7.33 -15.98 -6.55
N LEU A 214 7.38 -16.98 -7.44
CA LEU A 214 6.52 -17.01 -8.61
C LEU A 214 5.07 -17.17 -8.18
N VAL A 215 4.23 -16.23 -8.63
CA VAL A 215 2.80 -16.22 -8.35
C VAL A 215 2.10 -16.70 -9.62
N PRO A 216 1.54 -17.92 -9.65
CA PRO A 216 0.83 -18.42 -10.81
C PRO A 216 -0.36 -17.52 -11.13
N LEU A 217 -0.67 -17.43 -12.43
CA LEU A 217 -1.90 -16.79 -12.88
C LEU A 217 -3.11 -17.45 -12.19
N PRO A 218 -4.14 -16.68 -11.83
CA PRO A 218 -5.35 -17.26 -11.26
C PRO A 218 -5.90 -18.30 -12.23
N SER A 219 -6.17 -19.50 -11.71
CA SER A 219 -6.78 -20.56 -12.50
C SER A 219 -8.13 -20.10 -13.02
N TYR A 220 -8.45 -20.50 -14.25
CA TYR A 220 -9.75 -20.27 -14.83
C TYR A 220 -10.33 -21.60 -15.32
N ARG A 221 -11.64 -21.76 -15.16
CA ARG A 221 -12.37 -22.88 -15.74
C ARG A 221 -13.13 -22.36 -16.94
N VAL A 222 -13.01 -23.05 -18.07
CA VAL A 222 -13.82 -22.74 -19.26
C VAL A 222 -15.07 -23.59 -19.20
N GLU A 223 -16.22 -22.95 -19.04
CA GLU A 223 -17.54 -23.58 -19.09
C GLU A 223 -18.33 -22.91 -20.21
N SER A 224 -18.89 -23.68 -21.13
CA SER A 224 -19.68 -23.16 -22.26
C SER A 224 -18.96 -22.05 -23.06
N GLN A 225 -17.67 -22.26 -23.36
CA GLN A 225 -16.78 -21.31 -24.06
C GLN A 225 -16.50 -19.99 -23.29
N ARG A 226 -16.84 -19.91 -22.00
CA ARG A 226 -16.61 -18.73 -21.16
C ARG A 226 -15.56 -18.99 -20.08
N PRO A 227 -14.55 -18.14 -19.90
CA PRO A 227 -13.55 -18.30 -18.85
C PRO A 227 -14.06 -17.73 -17.50
N HIS A 228 -14.15 -18.58 -16.48
CA HIS A 228 -14.51 -18.22 -15.11
C HIS A 228 -13.27 -18.20 -14.22
N LEU A 229 -12.97 -17.07 -13.57
CA LEU A 229 -11.86 -16.96 -12.62
C LEU A 229 -12.16 -17.73 -11.34
N GLN A 230 -11.24 -18.60 -10.93
CA GLN A 230 -11.38 -19.35 -9.68
C GLN A 230 -10.81 -18.57 -8.49
N PRO A 231 -11.32 -18.84 -7.27
CA PRO A 231 -10.74 -18.30 -6.04
C PRO A 231 -9.27 -18.68 -5.93
N ARG A 232 -8.41 -17.66 -5.78
CA ARG A 232 -6.98 -17.86 -5.57
C ARG A 232 -6.69 -18.17 -4.10
N ARG A 233 -5.85 -19.17 -3.85
CA ARG A 233 -5.32 -19.45 -2.50
C ARG A 233 -4.25 -18.40 -2.11
N PRO A 234 -4.16 -18.03 -0.82
CA PRO A 234 -3.10 -17.14 -0.36
C PRO A 234 -1.74 -17.82 -0.50
N HIS A 235 -0.74 -17.08 -1.00
CA HIS A 235 0.66 -17.53 -1.09
C HIS A 235 1.47 -16.93 0.07
N ARG A 236 2.62 -17.56 0.33
CA ARG A 236 3.48 -17.27 1.49
C ARG A 236 3.88 -15.80 1.60
N HIS A 237 4.26 -15.17 0.50
CA HIS A 237 4.76 -13.78 0.47
C HIS A 237 3.80 -12.79 -0.22
N ASP A 238 2.50 -13.11 -0.30
CA ASP A 238 1.51 -12.28 -1.01
C ASP A 238 1.57 -10.81 -0.56
N ALA A 239 1.59 -10.57 0.75
CA ALA A 239 1.56 -9.21 1.29
C ALA A 239 2.87 -8.43 1.07
N GLY A 240 4.01 -9.12 0.94
CA GLY A 240 5.32 -8.53 0.62
C GLY A 240 5.43 -8.21 -0.87
N ASN A 241 4.98 -9.14 -1.73
CA ASN A 241 4.93 -8.96 -3.18
C ASN A 241 4.02 -7.79 -3.58
N VAL A 242 2.85 -7.67 -2.93
CA VAL A 242 1.94 -6.54 -3.10
C VAL A 242 2.63 -5.21 -2.75
N ALA A 243 3.31 -5.16 -1.61
CA ALA A 243 4.01 -3.95 -1.17
C ALA A 243 5.17 -3.59 -2.10
N ALA A 244 5.98 -4.58 -2.51
CA ALA A 244 7.10 -4.37 -3.43
C ALA A 244 6.63 -3.82 -4.77
N THR A 245 5.55 -4.40 -5.30
CA THR A 245 4.96 -3.95 -6.56
C THR A 245 4.32 -2.56 -6.42
N ALA A 246 3.77 -2.20 -5.25
CA ALA A 246 3.23 -0.86 -5.01
C ALA A 246 4.34 0.21 -5.02
N TYR A 247 5.45 -0.02 -4.33
CA TYR A 247 6.58 0.91 -4.32
C TYR A 247 7.25 1.01 -5.68
N ALA A 248 7.39 -0.11 -6.38
CA ALA A 248 7.86 -0.12 -7.76
C ALA A 248 6.92 0.70 -8.66
N LEU A 249 5.62 0.42 -8.63
CA LEU A 249 4.63 1.16 -9.43
C LEU A 249 4.69 2.67 -9.17
N ARG A 250 4.84 3.09 -7.92
CA ARG A 250 5.02 4.50 -7.57
C ARG A 250 6.25 5.09 -8.25
N LEU A 251 7.40 4.40 -8.16
CA LEU A 251 8.63 4.82 -8.83
C LEU A 251 8.49 4.91 -10.36
N TYR A 252 7.86 3.91 -10.99
CA TYR A 252 7.60 3.93 -12.43
C TYR A 252 6.68 5.09 -12.84
N SER A 253 5.64 5.32 -12.04
CA SER A 253 4.72 6.44 -12.21
C SER A 253 5.49 7.76 -12.15
N ASP A 254 6.35 7.95 -11.14
CA ASP A 254 7.09 9.21 -10.90
C ASP A 254 8.07 9.54 -12.03
N ARG A 255 8.67 8.50 -12.63
CA ARG A 255 9.52 8.65 -13.80
C ARG A 255 8.76 8.84 -15.12
N GLY A 256 7.45 8.60 -15.12
CA GLY A 256 6.64 8.59 -16.34
C GLY A 256 6.94 7.40 -17.27
N GLU A 257 7.54 6.34 -16.74
CA GLU A 257 7.86 5.13 -17.50
C GLU A 257 6.67 4.18 -17.46
N VAL A 258 5.89 4.14 -18.55
CA VAL A 258 4.75 3.23 -18.68
C VAL A 258 5.25 1.85 -19.11
N MET A 259 5.26 0.89 -18.18
CA MET A 259 5.38 -0.52 -18.56
C MET A 259 4.11 -0.96 -19.29
N THR A 260 4.25 -1.35 -20.56
CA THR A 260 3.17 -1.83 -21.46
C THR A 260 2.33 -3.00 -20.89
N PRO A 261 2.85 -3.92 -20.06
CA PRO A 261 2.00 -4.89 -19.34
C PRO A 261 1.37 -4.29 -18.06
N SER A 262 0.07 -4.56 -17.85
CA SER A 262 -0.72 -4.00 -16.76
C SER A 262 -0.21 -4.44 -15.37
N ILE A 263 0.42 -3.54 -14.61
CA ILE A 263 0.78 -3.77 -13.20
C ILE A 263 -0.48 -3.82 -12.29
N VAL A 264 -1.60 -3.28 -12.77
CA VAL A 264 -2.76 -2.79 -12.00
C VAL A 264 -3.77 -3.86 -11.57
N ARG A 265 -3.32 -5.01 -11.05
CA ARG A 265 -4.24 -6.04 -10.51
C ARG A 265 -3.96 -6.43 -9.07
N ILE A 266 -3.62 -5.45 -8.24
CA ILE A 266 -3.27 -5.65 -6.84
C ILE A 266 -4.26 -4.89 -5.94
N PRO A 267 -4.86 -5.52 -4.91
CA PRO A 267 -5.87 -4.89 -4.06
C PRO A 267 -5.27 -3.80 -3.16
N LEU A 268 -6.10 -2.78 -2.87
CA LEU A 268 -6.12 -1.70 -1.84
C LEU A 268 -4.88 -1.34 -0.99
N ALA A 269 -3.98 -2.27 -0.68
CA ALA A 269 -2.73 -1.99 0.05
C ALA A 269 -1.72 -1.13 -0.74
N ALA A 270 -1.96 -0.93 -2.04
CA ALA A 270 -1.19 -0.08 -2.93
C ALA A 270 -1.91 1.26 -3.23
N TRP A 271 -2.83 1.71 -2.37
CA TRP A 271 -3.70 2.85 -2.67
C TRP A 271 -2.93 4.11 -3.08
N GLU A 272 -1.85 4.49 -2.38
CA GLU A 272 -1.05 5.68 -2.75
C GLU A 272 -0.55 5.60 -4.20
N ALA A 273 0.08 4.48 -4.56
CA ALA A 273 0.59 4.26 -5.91
C ALA A 273 -0.52 4.19 -6.98
N LEU A 274 -1.66 3.58 -6.63
CA LEU A 274 -2.82 3.48 -7.51
C LEU A 274 -3.50 4.83 -7.73
N TYR A 275 -3.59 5.66 -6.69
CA TYR A 275 -4.14 7.01 -6.76
C TYR A 275 -3.26 7.90 -7.63
N GLU A 276 -1.96 7.92 -7.39
CA GLU A 276 -1.00 8.69 -8.18
C GLU A 276 -0.99 8.27 -9.65
N TYR A 277 -1.05 6.96 -9.91
CA TYR A 277 -1.22 6.43 -11.27
C TYR A 277 -2.54 6.89 -11.92
N SER A 278 -3.65 6.84 -11.18
CA SER A 278 -4.96 7.24 -11.71
C SER A 278 -5.08 8.74 -11.98
N GLU A 279 -4.45 9.58 -11.15
CA GLU A 279 -4.41 11.03 -11.32
C GLU A 279 -3.66 11.35 -12.62
N ARG A 280 -2.48 10.74 -12.82
CA ARG A 280 -1.66 10.96 -14.02
C ARG A 280 -2.31 10.47 -15.31
N GLU A 281 -3.02 9.34 -15.27
CA GLU A 281 -3.68 8.81 -16.47
C GLU A 281 -5.07 9.41 -16.76
N SER A 282 -5.60 10.29 -15.90
CA SER A 282 -6.89 10.98 -16.11
C SER A 282 -8.08 10.04 -16.43
N ARG A 283 -8.04 8.78 -15.97
CA ARG A 283 -9.07 7.76 -16.28
C ARG A 283 -10.37 7.90 -15.46
N PHE A 284 -10.54 9.01 -14.73
CA PHE A 284 -11.69 9.23 -13.85
C PHE A 284 -13.01 9.51 -14.58
N HIS A 285 -12.97 9.78 -15.89
CA HIS A 285 -14.11 10.38 -16.57
C HIS A 285 -15.18 9.37 -17.07
N ASP A 286 -14.83 8.08 -17.24
CA ASP A 286 -15.76 7.07 -17.77
C ASP A 286 -15.99 5.91 -16.79
N THR A 287 -16.69 6.16 -15.67
CA THR A 287 -17.06 5.12 -14.70
C THR A 287 -18.50 4.62 -14.89
N GLN A 288 -19.02 4.61 -16.11
CA GLN A 288 -20.29 3.95 -16.42
C GLN A 288 -20.02 2.47 -16.72
N LEU A 289 -20.35 1.60 -15.77
CA LEU A 289 -20.09 0.18 -15.89
C LEU A 289 -21.38 -0.61 -15.68
N THR A 290 -21.70 -1.51 -16.60
CA THR A 290 -22.85 -2.40 -16.46
C THR A 290 -22.36 -3.79 -16.07
N VAL A 291 -22.66 -4.24 -14.86
CA VAL A 291 -22.37 -5.60 -14.39
C VAL A 291 -23.65 -6.40 -14.51
N SER A 292 -23.67 -7.52 -15.25
CA SER A 292 -24.79 -8.45 -15.17
C SER A 292 -24.41 -9.66 -14.31
N VAL A 293 -25.31 -10.15 -13.49
CA VAL A 293 -25.12 -11.36 -12.71
C VAL A 293 -26.17 -12.35 -13.16
N GLU A 294 -25.71 -13.54 -13.52
CA GLU A 294 -26.51 -14.60 -14.11
C GLU A 294 -26.29 -15.88 -13.26
N PRO A 295 -27.35 -16.57 -12.84
CA PRO A 295 -27.23 -17.91 -12.26
C PRO A 295 -26.62 -18.87 -13.30
N LEU A 296 -25.79 -19.81 -12.83
CA LEU A 296 -25.10 -20.75 -13.72
C LEU A 296 -26.07 -21.75 -14.40
N HIS A 297 -27.14 -22.13 -13.70
CA HIS A 297 -28.09 -23.16 -14.12
C HIS A 297 -29.37 -22.61 -14.75
N ASP A 298 -29.76 -21.38 -14.41
CA ASP A 298 -30.96 -20.74 -14.94
C ASP A 298 -30.62 -19.35 -15.52
N HIS A 299 -30.55 -19.27 -16.84
CA HIS A 299 -30.22 -18.03 -17.56
C HIS A 299 -31.40 -17.04 -17.64
N THR A 300 -32.56 -17.37 -17.06
CA THR A 300 -33.75 -16.53 -17.14
C THR A 300 -33.74 -15.37 -16.15
N GLU A 301 -33.02 -15.48 -15.02
CA GLU A 301 -32.89 -14.43 -14.00
C GLU A 301 -31.57 -13.65 -14.10
N ALA A 302 -31.32 -13.01 -15.24
CA ALA A 302 -30.20 -12.08 -15.38
C ALA A 302 -30.50 -10.74 -14.69
N ARG A 303 -29.70 -10.36 -13.68
CA ARG A 303 -29.78 -9.02 -13.06
C ARG A 303 -28.65 -8.13 -13.50
N THR A 304 -29.00 -6.96 -14.04
CA THR A 304 -28.04 -5.92 -14.40
C THR A 304 -27.94 -4.87 -13.29
N PHE A 305 -26.72 -4.64 -12.84
CA PHE A 305 -26.32 -3.54 -11.98
C PHE A 305 -25.69 -2.45 -12.84
N PHE A 306 -26.26 -1.25 -12.78
CA PHE A 306 -25.68 -0.08 -13.41
C PHE A 306 -24.83 0.63 -12.37
N ILE A 307 -23.53 0.68 -12.61
CA ILE A 307 -22.58 1.38 -11.77
C ILE A 307 -22.31 2.73 -12.41
N THR A 308 -22.72 3.78 -11.72
CA THR A 308 -22.51 5.19 -12.06
C THR A 308 -21.57 5.81 -11.02
N PRO A 309 -20.99 6.99 -11.30
CA PRO A 309 -20.16 7.67 -10.31
C PRO A 309 -20.88 7.86 -8.95
N ASP A 310 -22.20 8.09 -8.98
CA ASP A 310 -23.01 8.33 -7.78
C ASP A 310 -23.23 7.08 -6.91
N ASN A 311 -23.09 5.88 -7.46
CA ASN A 311 -23.38 4.63 -6.75
C ASN A 311 -22.15 3.71 -6.59
N LEU A 312 -20.97 4.18 -7.00
CA LEU A 312 -19.71 3.45 -7.02
C LEU A 312 -19.31 2.90 -5.63
N LEU A 313 -19.63 3.63 -4.57
CA LEU A 313 -19.33 3.27 -3.18
C LEU A 313 -20.49 2.55 -2.46
N HIS A 314 -21.66 2.43 -3.10
CA HIS A 314 -22.82 1.78 -2.52
C HIS A 314 -22.81 0.28 -2.81
N LEU A 315 -22.98 -0.51 -1.74
CA LEU A 315 -23.14 -1.96 -1.87
C LEU A 315 -24.53 -2.25 -2.44
N GLN A 316 -24.58 -2.81 -3.63
CA GLN A 316 -25.80 -3.31 -4.26
C GLN A 316 -25.89 -4.81 -3.99
N THR A 317 -27.02 -5.26 -3.46
CA THR A 317 -27.23 -6.66 -3.08
C THR A 317 -28.45 -7.24 -3.81
N HIS A 318 -28.35 -8.50 -4.22
CA HIS A 318 -29.47 -9.23 -4.80
C HIS A 318 -29.51 -10.65 -4.25
N GLN A 319 -30.70 -11.12 -3.87
CA GLN A 319 -30.91 -12.51 -3.46
C GLN A 319 -31.32 -13.31 -4.68
N LEU A 320 -30.53 -14.32 -5.03
CA LEU A 320 -30.89 -15.32 -6.03
C LEU A 320 -31.42 -16.56 -5.30
N ASN A 321 -32.54 -17.10 -5.79
CA ASN A 321 -33.07 -18.37 -5.35
C ASN A 321 -32.52 -19.46 -6.27
N VAL A 322 -31.51 -20.20 -5.82
CA VAL A 322 -30.96 -21.34 -6.56
C VAL A 322 -31.32 -22.61 -5.79
N ASP A 323 -32.19 -23.44 -6.37
CA ASP A 323 -32.55 -24.79 -5.89
C ASP A 323 -32.85 -24.90 -4.37
N GLY A 324 -33.67 -23.99 -3.84
CA GLY A 324 -34.08 -23.99 -2.43
C GLY A 324 -33.05 -23.44 -1.45
N SER A 325 -31.89 -22.96 -1.93
CA SER A 325 -30.90 -22.24 -1.14
C SER A 325 -30.90 -20.74 -1.50
N GLN A 326 -31.00 -19.88 -0.48
CA GLN A 326 -30.92 -18.44 -0.66
C GLN A 326 -29.46 -18.02 -0.74
N THR A 327 -29.05 -17.45 -1.87
CA THR A 327 -27.68 -16.94 -2.03
C THR A 327 -27.68 -15.44 -2.27
N ARG A 328 -26.94 -14.70 -1.43
CA ARG A 328 -26.77 -13.25 -1.56
C ARG A 328 -25.60 -12.94 -2.48
N VAL A 329 -25.88 -12.22 -3.57
CA VAL A 329 -24.88 -11.62 -4.45
C VAL A 329 -24.63 -10.20 -3.99
N LEU A 330 -23.35 -9.88 -3.84
CA LEU A 330 -22.89 -8.58 -3.38
C LEU A 330 -22.03 -7.92 -4.46
N SER A 331 -22.39 -6.70 -4.86
CA SER A 331 -21.61 -5.86 -5.78
C SER A 331 -21.24 -4.55 -5.08
N LYS A 332 -19.93 -4.33 -4.89
CA LYS A 332 -19.37 -3.06 -4.40
C LYS A 332 -17.99 -2.86 -5.01
N MET A 333 -17.66 -1.62 -5.37
CA MET A 333 -16.26 -1.24 -5.57
C MET A 333 -15.60 -1.06 -4.19
N GLY A 334 -15.00 -2.12 -3.66
CA GLY A 334 -14.41 -2.18 -2.31
C GLY A 334 -14.60 -3.52 -1.61
N MET A 335 -13.84 -3.79 -0.55
CA MET A 335 -13.77 -5.13 0.05
C MET A 335 -15.06 -5.56 0.76
N LEU A 336 -15.52 -6.76 0.40
CA LEU A 336 -16.31 -7.65 1.25
C LEU A 336 -15.38 -8.72 1.82
N ARG A 337 -15.56 -9.11 3.08
CA ARG A 337 -14.94 -10.33 3.63
C ARG A 337 -15.44 -11.54 2.81
N PRO A 338 -14.58 -12.50 2.45
CA PRO A 338 -15.07 -13.74 1.84
C PRO A 338 -15.85 -14.54 2.90
N PRO A 339 -17.11 -14.93 2.63
CA PRO A 339 -17.84 -15.87 3.47
C PRO A 339 -17.25 -17.29 3.34
N PRO A 340 -17.53 -18.19 4.30
CA PRO A 340 -17.14 -19.61 4.19
C PRO A 340 -17.78 -20.26 2.95
N PRO A 341 -17.15 -21.31 2.37
CA PRO A 341 -17.66 -21.94 1.16
C PRO A 341 -19.02 -22.59 1.42
N GLY A 342 -20.07 -22.03 0.83
CA GLY A 342 -21.41 -22.62 0.77
C GLY A 342 -21.68 -23.28 -0.59
N PRO A 343 -22.68 -24.17 -0.67
CA PRO A 343 -23.04 -24.85 -1.91
C PRO A 343 -23.94 -23.93 -2.74
N GLY A 344 -23.41 -23.31 -3.79
CA GLY A 344 -24.19 -22.47 -4.70
C GLY A 344 -23.29 -21.69 -5.65
N ASP A 345 -23.20 -22.16 -6.89
CA ASP A 345 -22.40 -21.54 -7.96
C ASP A 345 -23.15 -20.34 -8.58
N ILE A 346 -22.63 -19.13 -8.38
CA ILE A 346 -23.14 -17.87 -8.98
C ILE A 346 -22.11 -17.30 -9.94
N THR A 347 -22.54 -16.80 -11.11
CA THR A 347 -21.64 -16.16 -12.09
C THR A 347 -21.87 -14.66 -12.22
N CYS A 348 -20.79 -13.89 -12.31
CA CYS A 348 -20.82 -12.45 -12.53
C CYS A 348 -20.15 -12.06 -13.85
N ARG A 349 -20.81 -11.21 -14.63
CA ARG A 349 -20.40 -10.65 -15.91
C ARG A 349 -20.04 -9.17 -15.72
N ILE A 350 -18.82 -8.80 -16.08
CA ILE A 350 -18.33 -7.41 -16.01
C ILE A 350 -18.01 -6.98 -17.45
N SER A 351 -18.61 -5.88 -17.92
CA SER A 351 -18.43 -5.39 -19.30
C SER A 351 -17.18 -4.51 -19.49
N SER A 352 -16.35 -4.32 -18.47
CA SER A 352 -15.13 -3.48 -18.51
C SER A 352 -14.04 -3.99 -17.55
N PRO A 353 -12.73 -3.78 -17.83
CA PRO A 353 -11.63 -4.36 -17.08
C PRO A 353 -11.31 -3.52 -15.83
N SER A 354 -12.08 -3.65 -14.76
CA SER A 354 -11.74 -3.04 -13.47
C SER A 354 -12.10 -3.92 -12.26
N ALA A 355 -11.38 -3.69 -11.15
CA ALA A 355 -11.21 -4.58 -10.00
C ALA A 355 -12.49 -4.86 -9.18
N PHE A 356 -13.35 -5.75 -9.67
CA PHE A 356 -14.53 -6.23 -8.95
C PHE A 356 -14.36 -7.63 -8.36
N ARG A 357 -15.00 -7.87 -7.21
CA ARG A 357 -15.22 -9.21 -6.64
C ARG A 357 -16.71 -9.39 -6.40
N CYS A 358 -17.26 -10.49 -6.91
CA CYS A 358 -18.54 -11.03 -6.44
C CYS A 358 -18.28 -12.01 -5.32
N ALA A 359 -19.10 -11.94 -4.26
CA ALA A 359 -19.15 -12.93 -3.20
C ALA A 359 -20.58 -13.47 -3.11
N SER A 360 -20.72 -14.79 -2.97
CA SER A 360 -21.96 -15.49 -2.66
C SER A 360 -21.96 -15.86 -1.17
N GLU A 361 -23.00 -15.46 -0.44
CA GLU A 361 -23.19 -15.85 0.96
C GLU A 361 -24.49 -16.66 1.06
N ALA A 362 -24.42 -17.89 1.57
CA ALA A 362 -25.60 -18.70 1.85
C ALA A 362 -26.30 -18.13 3.09
N ALA A 363 -27.58 -17.79 2.98
CA ALA A 363 -28.38 -17.44 4.16
C ALA A 363 -28.67 -18.74 4.92
N GLY A 364 -28.16 -18.84 6.15
CA GLY A 364 -28.55 -19.86 7.11
C GLY A 364 -29.91 -19.57 7.72
#